data_AF-A0A249NZB1-F1
#
_entry.id   AF-A0A249NZB1-F1
#
_cell.length_a   1.000
_cell.length_b   1.000
_cell.length_c   1.000
_cell.angle_alpha   90.00
_cell.angle_beta   90.00
_cell.angle_gamma   90.00
#
_symmetry.space_group_name_H-M   'P 1'
#
loop_
_entity.id
_entity.type
_entity.pdbx_description
1 polymer ?
#
loop_
_entity_poly.entity_id
_entity_poly.type
_entity_poly.pdbx_seq_one_letter_code
_entity_poly.pdbx_strand_id
1 'polypeptide(L)'
;MSRSERLIDLIQVLRRHRRPVSGRTLAEETGVSLRTLYRDIASLQAQGAGIEGEAGVGYVLRPGFLLPPMMFSEEEIEALVLGSR
;
A
#
# COMPACT_ATOMS: atom_id res chain seq x y z
N MET A 1 -14.64 0.99 0.78
CA MET A 1 -13.29 1.28 0.27
C MET A 1 -12.94 0.28 -0.82
N SER A 2 -12.58 0.77 -2.00
CA SER A 2 -12.08 -0.07 -3.09
C SER A 2 -10.74 -0.71 -2.71
N ARG A 3 -10.31 -1.74 -3.45
CA ARG A 3 -8.99 -2.34 -3.21
C ARG A 3 -7.87 -1.31 -3.45
N SER A 4 -7.97 -0.51 -4.50
CA SER A 4 -6.95 0.47 -4.86
C SER A 4 -6.80 1.57 -3.81
N GLU A 5 -7.92 2.14 -3.32
CA GLU A 5 -7.92 3.10 -2.21
C GLU A 5 -7.19 2.54 -0.98
N ARG A 6 -7.46 1.28 -0.65
CA ARG A 6 -6.83 0.62 0.51
C ARG A 6 -5.33 0.43 0.36
N LEU A 7 -4.87 0.05 -0.84
CA LEU A 7 -3.44 -0.11 -1.10
C LEU A 7 -2.70 1.23 -1.03
N ILE A 8 -3.33 2.30 -1.53
CA ILE A 8 -2.82 3.67 -1.42
C ILE A 8 -2.74 4.08 0.05
N ASP A 9 -3.81 3.85 0.83
CA ASP A 9 -3.85 4.18 2.25
C ASP A 9 -2.76 3.45 3.05
N LEU A 10 -2.57 2.14 2.81
CA LEU A 10 -1.50 1.36 3.42
C LEU A 10 -0.09 1.92 3.12
N ILE A 11 0.17 2.36 1.88
CA ILE A 11 1.42 3.03 1.53
C ILE A 11 1.60 4.33 2.33
N GLN A 12 0.52 5.12 2.50
CA GLN A 12 0.60 6.38 3.26
C GLN A 12 0.84 6.14 4.75
N VAL A 13 0.21 5.12 5.34
CA VAL A 13 0.48 4.70 6.73
C VAL A 13 1.96 4.32 6.87
N LEU A 14 2.49 3.48 5.99
CA LEU A 14 3.89 3.07 6.02
C LEU A 14 4.86 4.25 5.83
N ARG A 15 4.54 5.23 4.98
CA ARG A 15 5.35 6.45 4.78
C ARG A 15 5.46 7.32 6.03
N ARG A 16 4.44 7.32 6.89
CA ARG A 16 4.47 8.04 8.18
C ARG A 16 5.43 7.41 9.18
N HIS A 17 5.88 6.18 8.95
CA HIS A 17 6.69 5.42 9.89
C HIS A 17 8.13 5.28 9.39
N ARG A 18 9.08 5.85 10.16
CA ARG A 18 10.53 5.72 9.88
C ARG A 18 11.17 4.46 10.46
N ARG A 19 10.42 3.69 11.24
CA ARG A 19 10.85 2.46 11.91
C ARG A 19 9.85 1.35 11.59
N PRO A 20 10.24 0.06 11.71
CA PRO A 20 9.31 -1.05 11.54
C PRO A 20 8.09 -0.92 12.43
N VAL A 21 6.91 -1.13 11.87
CA VAL A 21 5.63 -1.10 12.58
C VAL A 21 4.90 -2.40 12.44
N SER A 22 4.31 -2.85 13.56
CA SER A 22 3.66 -4.14 13.62
C SER A 22 2.50 -4.24 12.63
N GLY A 23 2.28 -5.43 12.08
CA GLY A 23 1.11 -5.68 11.23
C GLY A 23 -0.21 -5.39 11.96
N ARG A 24 -0.28 -5.58 13.28
CA ARG A 24 -1.49 -5.27 14.04
C ARG A 24 -1.81 -3.77 14.00
N THR A 25 -0.82 -2.92 14.24
CA THR A 25 -0.97 -1.45 14.19
C THR A 25 -1.38 -1.00 12.79
N LEU A 26 -0.73 -1.51 11.75
CA LEU A 26 -1.07 -1.18 10.36
C LEU A 26 -2.51 -1.61 10.01
N ALA A 27 -2.94 -2.78 10.49
CA ALA A 27 -4.29 -3.28 10.28
C ALA A 27 -5.35 -2.43 10.99
N GLU A 28 -5.05 -1.98 12.22
CA GLU A 28 -5.89 -1.06 12.99
C GLU A 28 -6.01 0.30 12.30
N GLU A 29 -4.90 0.90 11.85
CA GLU A 29 -4.91 2.21 11.19
C GLU A 29 -5.62 2.18 9.82
N THR A 30 -5.48 1.09 9.06
CA THR A 30 -6.15 0.93 7.75
C THR A 30 -7.58 0.36 7.88
N GLY A 31 -8.02 0.03 9.10
CA GLY A 31 -9.36 -0.49 9.36
C GLY A 31 -9.65 -1.85 8.74
N VAL A 32 -8.64 -2.72 8.56
CA VAL A 32 -8.80 -4.06 7.96
C VAL A 32 -8.32 -5.18 8.87
N SER A 33 -8.69 -6.41 8.54
CA SER A 33 -8.18 -7.59 9.24
C SER A 33 -6.68 -7.79 9.00
N LEU A 34 -5.98 -8.42 9.95
CA LEU A 34 -4.56 -8.74 9.82
C LEU A 34 -4.26 -9.65 8.61
N ARG A 35 -5.17 -10.58 8.27
CA ARG A 35 -5.07 -11.43 7.07
C ARG A 35 -5.16 -10.59 5.80
N THR A 36 -6.08 -9.63 5.76
CA THR A 36 -6.24 -8.69 4.63
C THR A 36 -4.97 -7.86 4.46
N LEU A 37 -4.44 -7.31 5.57
CA LEU A 37 -3.21 -6.55 5.56
C LEU A 37 -2.04 -7.34 4.96
N TYR A 38 -1.79 -8.57 5.42
CA TYR A 38 -0.67 -9.37 4.91
C TYR A 38 -0.78 -9.66 3.41
N ARG A 39 -2.00 -9.92 2.92
CA ARG A 39 -2.23 -10.09 1.48
C ARG A 39 -1.98 -8.79 0.69
N ASP A 40 -2.34 -7.66 1.27
CA ASP A 40 -2.15 -6.36 0.63
C ASP A 40 -0.66 -5.95 0.63
N ILE A 41 0.09 -6.23 1.70
CA ILE A 41 1.56 -6.09 1.74
C ILE A 41 2.22 -6.95 0.67
N ALA A 42 1.86 -8.23 0.58
CA ALA A 42 2.39 -9.12 -0.45
C ALA A 42 2.04 -8.64 -1.86
N SER A 43 0.83 -8.09 -2.07
CA SER A 43 0.43 -7.50 -3.35
C SER A 43 1.29 -6.29 -3.72
N LEU A 44 1.55 -5.40 -2.76
CA LEU A 44 2.40 -4.22 -2.96
C LEU A 44 3.85 -4.63 -3.24
N GLN A 45 4.40 -5.59 -2.50
CA GLN A 45 5.75 -6.12 -2.74
C GLN A 45 5.88 -6.74 -4.15
N ALA A 46 4.87 -7.49 -4.59
CA ALA A 46 4.83 -8.05 -5.95
C ALA A 46 4.76 -6.97 -7.04
N GLN A 47 4.16 -5.80 -6.73
CA GLN A 47 4.16 -4.61 -7.59
C GLN A 47 5.46 -3.81 -7.50
N GLY A 48 6.44 -4.29 -6.76
CA GLY A 48 7.76 -3.68 -6.60
C GLY A 48 7.90 -2.77 -5.39
N ALA A 49 6.86 -2.59 -4.56
CA ALA A 49 6.96 -1.76 -3.37
C ALA A 49 8.10 -2.21 -2.46
N GLY A 50 9.02 -1.29 -2.14
CA GLY A 50 10.17 -1.51 -1.24
C GLY A 50 9.77 -1.66 0.23
N ILE A 51 8.75 -2.45 0.52
CA ILE A 51 8.30 -2.79 1.87
C ILE A 51 9.15 -3.95 2.37
N GLU A 52 9.90 -3.70 3.43
CA GLU A 52 10.70 -4.71 4.12
C GLU A 52 10.03 -5.14 5.42
N GLY A 53 10.34 -6.36 5.86
CA GLY A 53 9.88 -6.91 7.12
C GLY A 53 8.93 -8.08 6.97
N GLU A 54 8.57 -8.67 8.11
CA GLU A 54 7.77 -9.89 8.20
C GLU A 54 6.85 -9.88 9.43
N ALA A 55 5.90 -10.82 9.46
CA ALA A 55 4.98 -10.97 10.57
C ALA A 55 5.76 -11.25 11.86
N GLY A 56 5.51 -10.44 12.90
CA GLY A 56 6.21 -10.53 14.19
C GLY A 56 7.42 -9.59 14.33
N VAL A 57 8.05 -9.19 13.22
CA VAL A 57 9.14 -8.19 13.22
C VAL A 57 8.59 -6.78 12.94
N GLY A 58 7.55 -6.69 12.10
CA GLY A 58 6.97 -5.43 11.64
C GLY A 58 7.44 -5.05 10.24
N TYR A 59 6.85 -4.01 9.68
CA TYR A 59 7.06 -3.58 8.30
C TYR A 59 7.53 -2.14 8.22
N VAL A 60 8.40 -1.85 7.26
CA VAL A 60 8.90 -0.50 6.98
C VAL A 60 8.99 -0.29 5.47
N LEU A 61 8.67 0.92 5.00
CA LEU A 61 8.89 1.31 3.62
C LEU A 61 10.30 1.89 3.47
N ARG A 62 11.12 1.34 2.58
CA ARG A 62 12.47 1.86 2.34
C ARG A 62 12.46 3.30 1.80
N PRO A 63 13.33 4.18 2.32
CA PRO A 63 13.55 5.51 1.74
C PRO A 63 14.00 5.39 0.28
N GLY A 64 13.55 6.30 -0.58
CA GLY A 64 13.93 6.32 -2.00
C GLY A 64 13.11 5.41 -2.91
N PHE A 65 12.17 4.64 -2.36
CA PHE A 65 11.15 4.00 -3.19
C PHE A 65 10.04 5.01 -3.51
N LEU A 66 10.22 5.75 -4.62
CA LEU A 66 9.06 6.18 -5.39
C LEU A 66 8.41 4.88 -5.89
N LEU A 67 7.10 4.70 -5.66
CA LEU A 67 6.35 3.83 -6.56
C LEU A 67 6.80 4.22 -7.97
N PRO A 68 7.27 3.30 -8.82
CA PRO A 68 7.53 3.65 -10.22
C PRO A 68 6.30 4.43 -10.69
N PRO A 69 6.46 5.54 -11.43
CA PRO A 69 5.34 6.38 -11.80
C PRO A 69 4.23 5.44 -12.27
N MET A 70 3.11 5.43 -11.54
CA MET A 70 1.94 4.67 -11.91
C MET A 70 1.50 5.30 -13.22
N MET A 71 2.09 4.85 -14.32
CA MET A 71 1.53 5.02 -15.64
C MET A 71 0.23 4.24 -15.52
N PHE A 72 -0.85 4.98 -15.27
CA PHE A 72 -2.20 4.46 -15.36
C PHE A 72 -2.30 3.65 -16.64
N SER A 73 -2.91 2.47 -16.59
CA SER A 73 -3.22 1.77 -17.83
C SER A 73 -4.13 2.66 -18.69
N GLU A 74 -4.16 2.45 -20.00
CA GLU A 74 -5.00 3.25 -20.89
C GLU A 74 -6.47 3.23 -20.44
N GLU A 75 -6.92 2.10 -19.91
CA GLU A 75 -8.26 1.90 -19.34
C GLU A 75 -8.48 2.69 -18.04
N GLU A 76 -7.45 2.83 -17.19
CA GLU A 76 -7.53 3.61 -15.94
C GLU A 76 -7.52 5.12 -16.20
N ILE A 77 -6.81 5.57 -17.24
CA ILE A 77 -6.86 6.96 -17.71
C ILE A 77 -8.26 7.29 -18.22
N GLU A 78 -8.86 6.40 -19.02
CA GLU A 78 -10.19 6.60 -19.57
C GLU A 78 -11.24 6.71 -18.45
N ALA A 79 -11.15 5.88 -17.41
CA ALA A 79 -12.03 5.93 -16.25
C ALA A 79 -11.94 7.25 -15.47
N LEU A 80 -10.73 7.82 -15.32
CA LEU A 80 -10.53 9.12 -14.68
C LEU A 80 -11.11 10.27 -15.52
N VAL A 81 -10.90 10.23 -16.84
CA VAL A 81 -11.43 11.23 -17.76
C VAL A 81 -12.96 11.19 -17.79
N LEU A 82 -13.56 10.00 -17.80
CA LEU A 82 -15.01 9.79 -17.73
C LEU A 82 -15.60 10.28 -16.40
N GLY A 83 -14.93 10.03 -15.28
CA GLY A 83 -15.38 10.48 -13.96
C GLY A 83 -15.19 11.98 -13.67
N SER A 84 -14.47 12.71 -14.54
CA SER A 84 -14.19 14.14 -14.38
C SER A 84 -15.17 15.06 -15.13
N ARG A 85 -16.22 14.49 -15.75
CA ARG A 85 -17.29 15.21 -16.44
C ARG A 85 -18.61 15.16 -15.69
#